data_AF-A0A9P8VCR7-F1
#
_entry.id   AF-A0A9P8VCR7-F1
#
_cell.length_a   1.000
_cell.length_b   1.000
_cell.length_c   1.000
_cell.angle_alpha   90.00
_cell.angle_beta   90.00
_cell.angle_gamma   90.00
#
_symmetry.space_group_name_H-M   'P 1'
#
loop_
_entity.id
_entity.type
_entity.pdbx_description
1 polymer ?
#
loop_
_entity_poly.entity_id
_entity_poly.type
_entity_poly.pdbx_seq_one_letter_code
_entity_poly.pdbx_strand_id
1 'polypeptide(L)'
;MSASLAPECNEVKERYDTCFLKWYSEKYLRGVGTDNNECADLFKNYQTCLTAAVKERGIDKLLDEAREDQRENDAVHLGRK
;
A
#
# COMPACT_ATOMS: atom_id res chain seq x y z
N MET A 1 -10.52 -7.46 -10.18
CA MET A 1 -9.61 -6.66 -9.34
C MET A 1 -10.13 -5.23 -9.30
N SER A 2 -9.93 -4.52 -8.19
CA SER A 2 -10.38 -3.12 -8.05
C SER A 2 -9.56 -2.20 -8.97
N ALA A 3 -10.20 -1.26 -9.63
CA ALA A 3 -9.51 -0.21 -10.37
C ALA A 3 -8.70 0.69 -9.41
N SER A 4 -7.56 1.18 -9.87
CA SER A 4 -6.80 2.24 -9.22
C SER A 4 -7.51 3.60 -9.40
N LEU A 5 -7.13 4.58 -8.59
CA LEU A 5 -7.53 5.98 -8.73
C LEU A 5 -7.16 6.56 -10.11
N ALA A 6 -6.07 6.05 -10.68
CA ALA A 6 -5.50 6.47 -11.94
C ALA A 6 -5.45 5.26 -12.89
N PRO A 7 -6.14 5.29 -14.04
CA PRO A 7 -6.21 4.15 -14.96
C PRO A 7 -4.84 3.62 -15.42
N GLU A 8 -3.87 4.51 -15.56
CA GLU A 8 -2.48 4.21 -15.92
C GLU A 8 -1.75 3.38 -14.87
N CYS A 9 -2.21 3.41 -13.61
CA CYS A 9 -1.65 2.60 -12.53
C CYS A 9 -2.34 1.23 -12.38
N ASN A 10 -3.35 0.90 -13.20
CA ASN A 10 -4.12 -0.34 -13.04
C ASN A 10 -3.26 -1.60 -13.22
N GLU A 11 -2.40 -1.63 -14.23
CA GLU A 11 -1.57 -2.80 -14.53
C GLU A 11 -0.56 -3.07 -13.40
N VAL A 12 0.14 -2.02 -12.94
CA VAL A 12 1.10 -2.15 -11.84
C VAL A 12 0.41 -2.47 -10.51
N LYS A 13 -0.82 -1.98 -10.30
CA LYS A 13 -1.66 -2.32 -9.16
C LYS A 13 -2.03 -3.80 -9.16
N GLU A 14 -2.54 -4.33 -10.27
CA GLU A 14 -2.94 -5.73 -10.40
C GLU A 14 -1.78 -6.70 -10.12
N ARG A 15 -0.59 -6.39 -10.63
CA ARG A 15 0.63 -7.17 -10.35
C ARG A 15 0.97 -7.17 -8.87
N TYR A 16 0.93 -6.00 -8.22
CA TYR A 16 1.18 -5.88 -6.79
C TYR A 16 0.11 -6.61 -5.96
N ASP A 17 -1.18 -6.38 -6.23
CA ASP A 17 -2.30 -6.97 -5.50
C ASP A 17 -2.24 -8.50 -5.58
N THR A 18 -1.93 -9.06 -6.75
CA THR A 18 -1.78 -10.52 -6.94
C THR A 18 -0.68 -11.08 -6.06
N CYS A 19 0.49 -10.43 -6.05
CA CYS A 19 1.60 -10.84 -5.20
C CYS A 19 1.24 -10.72 -3.71
N PHE A 20 0.66 -9.58 -3.31
CA PHE A 20 0.28 -9.30 -1.94
C PHE A 20 -0.75 -10.30 -1.42
N LEU A 21 -1.80 -10.61 -2.18
CA LEU A 21 -2.86 -11.54 -1.76
C LEU A 21 -2.31 -12.96 -1.56
N LYS A 22 -1.37 -13.40 -2.42
CA LYS A 22 -0.69 -14.67 -2.25
C LYS A 22 0.14 -14.69 -0.98
N TRP A 23 1.02 -13.70 -0.80
CA TRP A 23 1.82 -13.55 0.42
C TRP A 23 0.94 -13.50 1.68
N TYR A 24 -0.12 -12.70 1.64
CA TYR A 24 -1.01 -12.48 2.77
C TYR A 24 -1.69 -13.79 3.19
N SER A 25 -2.19 -14.57 2.22
CA SER A 25 -2.90 -15.82 2.48
C SER A 25 -1.97 -16.98 2.87
N GLU A 26 -0.78 -17.05 2.26
CA GLU A 26 0.12 -18.20 2.42
C GLU A 26 1.20 -18.00 3.49
N LYS A 27 1.60 -16.76 3.77
CA LYS A 27 2.71 -16.43 4.67
C LYS A 27 2.23 -15.70 5.92
N TYR A 28 1.58 -14.55 5.73
CA TYR A 28 1.21 -13.66 6.84
C TYR A 28 0.15 -14.31 7.74
N LEU A 29 -1.00 -14.71 7.19
CA LEU A 29 -2.08 -15.34 7.95
C LEU A 29 -1.71 -16.70 8.55
N ARG A 30 -0.67 -17.36 8.02
CA ARG A 30 -0.16 -18.64 8.52
C ARG A 30 0.99 -18.49 9.52
N GLY A 31 1.43 -17.27 9.81
CA GLY A 31 2.54 -17.01 10.74
C GLY A 31 3.91 -17.47 10.24
N VAL A 32 4.07 -17.71 8.93
CA VAL A 32 5.32 -18.22 8.33
C VAL A 32 6.29 -17.08 7.99
N GLY A 33 5.79 -15.88 7.76
CA GLY A 33 6.62 -14.71 7.48
C GLY A 33 5.85 -13.41 7.68
N THR A 34 6.45 -12.48 8.42
CA THR A 34 5.88 -11.13 8.68
C THR A 34 6.28 -10.12 7.62
N ASP A 35 7.28 -10.43 6.81
CA ASP A 35 7.90 -9.47 5.92
C ASP A 35 7.44 -9.73 4.48
N ASN A 36 6.87 -8.69 3.84
CA ASN A 36 6.45 -8.72 2.44
C ASN A 36 7.58 -8.22 1.52
N ASN A 37 8.77 -8.80 1.66
CA ASN A 37 9.91 -8.40 0.83
C ASN A 37 9.72 -8.86 -0.63
N GLU A 38 8.96 -9.93 -0.87
CA GLU A 38 8.75 -10.49 -2.21
C GLU A 38 7.90 -9.60 -3.13
N CYS A 39 7.04 -8.72 -2.58
CA CYS A 39 6.27 -7.77 -3.38
C CYS A 39 6.78 -6.32 -3.24
N ALA A 40 7.91 -6.08 -2.58
CA ALA A 40 8.40 -4.73 -2.30
C ALA A 40 8.68 -3.92 -3.59
N ASP A 41 9.29 -4.55 -4.60
CA ASP A 41 9.57 -3.88 -5.87
C ASP A 41 8.28 -3.57 -6.66
N LEU A 42 7.31 -4.49 -6.64
CA LEU A 42 5.99 -4.29 -7.24
C LEU A 42 5.24 -3.16 -6.54
N PHE A 43 5.31 -3.12 -5.21
CA PHE A 43 4.72 -2.06 -4.41
C PHE A 43 5.35 -0.70 -4.73
N LYS A 44 6.69 -0.63 -4.81
CA LYS A 44 7.40 0.61 -5.12
C LYS A 44 6.98 1.20 -6.48
N ASN A 45 6.83 0.34 -7.49
CA ASN A 45 6.36 0.75 -8.81
C ASN A 45 4.92 1.29 -8.75
N TYR A 46 4.02 0.57 -8.07
CA TYR A 46 2.64 1.02 -7.89
C TYR A 46 2.56 2.33 -7.08
N GLN A 47 3.28 2.43 -5.97
CA GLN A 47 3.35 3.60 -5.10
C GLN A 47 3.84 4.83 -5.86
N THR A 48 4.84 4.68 -6.72
CA THR A 48 5.39 5.78 -7.52
C THR A 48 4.32 6.32 -8.48
N CYS A 49 3.62 5.44 -9.18
CA CYS A 49 2.52 5.81 -10.07
C CYS A 49 1.37 6.50 -9.30
N LEU A 50 0.93 5.89 -8.20
CA LEU A 50 -0.16 6.41 -7.39
C LEU A 50 0.16 7.79 -6.78
N THR A 51 1.39 7.97 -6.30
CA THR A 51 1.81 9.24 -5.68
C THR A 51 1.78 10.40 -6.67
N ALA A 52 2.12 10.16 -7.93
CA ALA A 52 1.98 11.17 -8.99
C ALA A 52 0.50 11.55 -9.18
N ALA A 53 -0.37 10.55 -9.36
CA ALA A 53 -1.80 10.78 -9.58
C ALA A 53 -2.52 11.44 -8.39
N VAL A 54 -2.12 11.13 -7.15
CA VAL A 54 -2.64 11.76 -5.93
C VAL A 54 -2.31 13.25 -5.90
N LYS A 55 -1.08 13.62 -6.27
CA LYS A 55 -0.64 15.02 -6.36
C LYS A 55 -1.34 15.79 -7.48
N GLU A 56 -1.47 15.19 -8.66
CA GLU A 56 -2.17 15.81 -9.79
C GLU A 56 -3.65 16.11 -9.48
N ARG A 57 -4.28 15.28 -8.65
CA ARG A 57 -5.67 15.48 -8.20
C ARG A 57 -5.80 16.43 -7.00
N GLY A 58 -4.69 16.90 -6.43
CA GLY A 58 -4.67 17.85 -5.31
C GLY A 58 -5.25 17.31 -4.00
N ILE A 59 -5.27 15.98 -3.83
CA ILE A 59 -5.75 15.31 -2.61
C ILE A 59 -4.59 14.89 -1.68
N ASP A 60 -3.36 15.20 -2.06
CA ASP A 60 -2.14 14.89 -1.32
C ASP A 60 -2.15 15.50 0.09
N LYS A 61 -2.49 16.79 0.21
CA LYS A 61 -2.55 17.47 1.52
C LYS A 61 -3.59 16.86 2.46
N LEU A 62 -4.79 16.59 1.95
CA LEU A 62 -5.87 15.97 2.73
C LEU A 62 -5.47 14.57 3.21
N LEU A 63 -4.77 13.80 2.36
CA LEU A 63 -4.28 12.48 2.71
C LEU A 63 -3.20 12.55 3.79
N ASP A 64 -2.28 13.51 3.70
CA ASP A 64 -1.20 13.69 4.67
C ASP A 64 -1.72 14.19 6.02
N GLU A 65 -2.67 15.13 6.03
CA GLU A 65 -3.37 15.56 7.25
C GLU A 65 -4.08 14.39 7.93
N ALA A 66 -4.86 13.60 7.19
CA ALA A 66 -5.56 12.44 7.74
C ALA A 66 -4.60 11.37 8.29
N ARG A 67 -3.40 11.22 7.71
CA ARG A 67 -2.36 10.31 8.21
C ARG A 67 -1.73 10.81 9.50
N GLU A 68 -1.43 12.10 9.58
CA GLU A 68 -0.86 12.71 10.79
C GLU A 68 -1.84 12.70 11.96
N ASP A 69 -3.13 12.92 11.70
CA ASP A 69 -4.18 12.87 12.73
C ASP A 69 -4.27 11.50 13.41
N GLN A 70 -3.90 10.42 12.72
CA GLN A 70 -3.88 9.06 13.27
C GLN A 70 -2.50 8.64 13.82
N ARG A 71 -1.48 9.50 13.74
CA ARG A 71 -0.10 9.14 14.09
C ARG A 71 0.05 8.62 15.51
N GLU A 72 -0.64 9.22 16.48
CA GLU A 72 -0.61 8.77 17.87
C GLU A 72 -1.30 7.41 18.05
N ASN A 73 -2.43 7.20 17.36
CA ASN A 73 -3.13 5.91 17.37
C ASN A 73 -2.27 4.80 16.76
N ASP A 74 -1.65 5.08 15.62
CA ASP A 74 -0.73 4.19 14.94
C ASP A 74 0.50 3.87 15.81
N ALA A 75 1.06 4.86 16.49
CA ALA A 75 2.19 4.64 17.40
C ALA A 75 1.84 3.66 18.54
N VAL A 76 0.60 3.69 19.03
CA VAL A 76 0.12 2.81 20.11
C VAL A 76 -0.22 1.41 19.60
N HIS A 77 -0.80 1.27 18.40
CA HIS A 77 -1.38 0.02 17.93
C HIS A 77 -0.60 -0.69 16.81
N LEU A 78 0.18 0.04 16.03
CA LEU A 78 1.05 -0.47 14.96
C LEU A 78 2.53 -0.54 15.39
N GLY A 79 2.88 0.09 16.52
CA GLY A 79 4.17 -0.07 17.17
C GLY A 79 4.37 -1.52 17.63
N ARG A 80 5.39 -2.19 17.05
CA ARG A 80 5.76 -3.58 17.33
C ARG A 80 5.91 -3.83 18.84
N LYS A 81 5.27 -4.87 19.38
CA LYS A 81 5.77 -5.60 20.55
C LYS A 81 7.00 -6.39 20.18
#